data_AF-A0AAD4CA14-F1
#
_entry.id   AF-A0AAD4CA14-F1
#
_cell.length_a   1.000
_cell.length_b   1.000
_cell.length_c   1.000
_cell.angle_alpha   90.00
_cell.angle_beta   90.00
_cell.angle_gamma   90.00
#
_symmetry.space_group_name_H-M   'P 1'
#
loop_
_entity.id
_entity.type
_entity.pdbx_description
1 polymer ?
#
loop_
_entity_poly.entity_id
_entity_poly.type
_entity_poly.pdbx_seq_one_letter_code
_entity_poly.pdbx_strand_id
1 'polypeptide(L)' 'LLQNDLDAPDQFRSFQAKDGYIRLKTEGRNTLCVPKILVDGRSIRECLIERAHSL' A
#
# COMPACT_ATOMS: atom_id res chain seq x y z
N LEU A 1 -6.07 -12.94 -4.46
CA LEU A 1 -5.88 -13.42 -3.08
C LEU A 1 -5.56 -12.31 -2.05
N LEU A 2 -5.57 -11.01 -2.39
CA LEU A 2 -5.12 -9.93 -1.47
C LEU A 2 -6.22 -8.94 -1.05
N GLN A 3 -7.49 -9.19 -1.37
CA GLN A 3 -8.55 -8.20 -1.13
C GLN A 3 -8.92 -8.11 0.36
N ASN A 4 -8.85 -9.22 1.10
CA ASN A 4 -9.29 -9.30 2.49
C ASN A 4 -8.32 -8.69 3.52
N ASP A 5 -7.04 -8.51 3.16
CA ASP A 5 -6.02 -8.08 4.14
C ASP A 5 -6.02 -6.56 4.35
N LEU A 6 -6.66 -5.80 3.45
CA LEU A 6 -6.70 -4.33 3.50
C LEU A 6 -7.84 -3.79 4.38
N ASP A 7 -8.85 -4.60 4.67
CA ASP A 7 -9.99 -4.19 5.49
C ASP A 7 -9.64 -4.15 6.99
N ALA A 8 -8.66 -4.95 7.41
CA ALA A 8 -8.19 -5.02 8.80
C ALA A 8 -6.65 -5.19 8.87
N PRO A 9 -5.87 -4.24 8.35
CA PRO A 9 -4.40 -4.37 8.22
C PRO A 9 -3.71 -4.60 9.58
N ASP A 10 -4.23 -4.03 10.66
CA ASP A 10 -3.63 -4.18 12.00
C ASP A 10 -3.79 -5.60 12.60
N GLN A 11 -4.60 -6.47 11.98
CA GLN A 11 -4.69 -7.88 12.38
C GLN A 11 -3.46 -8.69 11.94
N PHE A 12 -2.66 -8.14 11.03
CA PHE A 12 -1.47 -8.78 10.50
C PHE A 12 -0.23 -8.09 11.06
N ARG A 13 0.62 -8.81 11.79
CA ARG A 13 1.84 -8.26 12.43
C ARG A 13 2.78 -7.54 11.46
N SER A 14 2.77 -7.97 10.20
CA SER A 14 3.58 -7.39 9.12
C SER A 14 3.00 -6.09 8.57
N PHE A 15 1.77 -5.71 8.92
CA PHE A 15 1.14 -4.49 8.45
C PHE A 15 0.98 -3.47 9.57
N GLN A 16 0.88 -2.20 9.18
CA GLN A 16 0.59 -1.10 10.09
C GLN A 16 -0.23 -0.05 9.35
N ALA A 17 -1.42 0.25 9.85
CA ALA A 17 -2.15 1.46 9.50
C ALA A 17 -1.67 2.62 10.36
N LYS A 18 -1.13 3.68 9.74
CA LYS A 18 -0.75 4.91 10.44
C LYS A 18 -0.80 6.11 9.50
N ASP A 19 -1.36 7.21 9.98
CA ASP A 19 -1.51 8.48 9.25
C ASP A 19 -2.33 8.32 7.95
N GLY A 20 -3.31 7.42 7.97
CA GLY A 20 -4.12 7.08 6.78
C GLY A 20 -3.43 6.18 5.75
N TYR A 21 -2.22 5.71 6.03
CA TYR A 21 -1.46 4.83 5.13
C TYR A 21 -1.28 3.44 5.73
N ILE A 22 -1.40 2.42 4.89
CA ILE A 22 -1.03 1.04 5.22
C ILE A 22 0.43 0.83 4.81
N ARG A 23 1.26 0.29 5.70
CA ARG A 23 2.67 -0.03 5.42
C ARG A 23 2.94 -1.50 5.71
N LEU A 24 3.76 -2.12 4.89
CA LEU A 24 4.35 -3.43 5.16
C LEU A 24 5.67 -3.24 5.91
N LYS A 25 5.71 -3.74 7.14
CA LYS A 25 6.88 -3.89 8.00
C LYS A 25 7.60 -5.18 7.64
N THR A 26 8.79 -5.06 7.08
CA THR A 26 9.74 -6.19 6.96
C THR A 26 10.99 -5.85 7.76
N GLU A 27 11.83 -6.85 8.05
CA GLU A 27 13.06 -6.61 8.81
C GLU A 27 13.91 -5.52 8.13
N GLY A 28 14.07 -4.39 8.82
CA GLY A 28 14.85 -3.24 8.35
C GLY A 28 14.18 -2.34 7.29
N ARG A 29 12.92 -2.59 6.88
CA ARG A 29 12.22 -1.73 5.90
C ARG A 29 10.75 -1.53 6.23
N ASN A 30 10.30 -0.29 6.03
CA ASN A 30 8.89 0.07 6.01
C ASN A 30 8.51 0.48 4.59
N THR A 31 7.69 -0.33 3.93
CA THR A 31 7.31 -0.08 2.54
C THR A 31 5.84 0.33 2.50
N LEU A 32 5.51 1.37 1.71
CA LEU A 32 4.11 1.78 1.54
C LEU A 32 3.34 0.65 0.84
N CYS A 33 2.25 0.18 1.46
CA CYS A 33 1.36 -0.75 0.82
C CYS A 33 0.42 0.03 -0.09
N VAL A 34 0.68 -0.04 -1.39
CA VAL A 34 -0.22 0.53 -2.40
C VAL A 34 -0.94 -0.63 -3.09
N PRO A 35 -2.24 -0.82 -2.86
CA PRO A 35 -2.96 -1.94 -3.44
C PRO A 35 -3.01 -1.80 -4.97
N LYS A 36 -3.08 -2.94 -5.67
CA LYS A 36 -3.19 -2.95 -7.13
C LYS A 36 -4.67 -2.74 -7.51
N ILE A 37 -5.15 -1.51 -7.33
CA ILE A 37 -6.50 -1.10 -7.70
C ILE A 37 -6.48 -0.34 -9.05
N LEU A 38 -7.52 -0.57 -9.85
CA LEU A 38 -7.78 0.18 -11.06
C LEU A 38 -8.87 1.21 -10.77
N VAL A 39 -8.60 2.48 -11.07
CA VAL A 39 -9.59 3.57 -11.06
C VAL A 39 -9.61 4.13 -12.47
N ASP A 40 -10.78 4.14 -13.11
CA ASP A 40 -10.97 4.56 -14.51
C ASP A 40 -10.00 3.87 -15.49
N GLY A 41 -9.74 2.57 -15.26
CA GLY A 41 -8.81 1.77 -16.05
C GLY A 41 -7.33 2.06 -15.81
N ARG A 42 -6.99 2.98 -14.90
CA ARG A 42 -5.60 3.32 -14.54
C ARG A 42 -5.18 2.66 -13.23
N SER A 43 -3.96 2.15 -13.19
CA SER A 43 -3.35 1.62 -11.97
C SER A 43 -2.94 2.76 -11.05
N ILE A 44 -3.63 2.89 -9.91
CA ILE A 44 -3.29 3.90 -8.89
C ILE A 44 -1.85 3.71 -8.40
N ARG A 45 -1.38 2.46 -8.31
CA ARG A 45 0.00 2.14 -7.94
C ARG A 45 1.00 2.77 -8.90
N GLU A 46 0.78 2.65 -10.20
CA GLU A 46 1.69 3.20 -11.22
C GLU A 46 1.68 4.73 -11.18
N CYS A 47 0.49 5.33 -11.07
CA CYS A 47 0.36 6.78 -10.94
C CYS A 47 1.12 7.33 -9.72
N LEU A 48 1.06 6.65 -8.57
CA LEU A 48 1.80 7.05 -7.37
C LEU A 48 3.31 6.90 -7.53
N ILE A 49 3.78 5.82 -8.17
CA ILE A 49 5.21 5.59 -8.44
C ILE A 49 5.76 6.69 -9.38
N GLU A 50 5.07 6.95 -10.49
CA GLU A 50 5.43 8.02 -11.44
C GLU A 50 5.56 9.38 -10.75
N ARG A 51 4.61 9.71 -9.87
CA ARG A 51 4.65 10.95 -9.09
C ARG A 51 5.78 10.99 -8.09
N ALA A 52 6.07 9.89 -7.39
CA ALA A 52 7.17 9.83 -6.43
C ALA A 52 8.54 10.03 -7.10
N HIS A 53 8.72 9.57 -8.34
CA HIS A 53 9.94 9.81 -9.12
C HIS A 53 10.05 11.24 -9.69
N SER A 54 8.96 11.99 -9.69
CA SER A 54 8.89 13.36 -10.24
C SER A 54 9.10 14.45 -9.18
N LEU A 55 9.31 14.09 -7.92
CA LEU A 55 9.50 15.00 -6.77
C LEU A 55 10.97 15.15 -6.39
#